data_AF-A0A929DIC6-F1
#
_entry.id   AF-A0A929DIC6-F1
#
_cell.length_a   1.000
_cell.length_b   1.000
_cell.length_c   1.000
_cell.angle_alpha   90.00
_cell.angle_beta   90.00
_cell.angle_gamma   90.00
#
_symmetry.space_group_name_H-M   'P 1'
#
loop_
_entity.id
_entity.type
_entity.pdbx_description
1 polymer ?
#
loop_
_entity_poly.entity_id
_entity_poly.type
_entity_poly.pdbx_seq_one_letter_code
_entity_poly.pdbx_strand_id
1 'polypeptide(L)'
;IVRANRKIGLGVMGFADMLIQLSIPYNSNEAVETGEHVMKFISEKAKEKSKELAQEKSSFPNFELSIFAEKGDPAQRNATLTTIAPTGTISIIANTSSGIEPLFAIAYIRNVMDNTELMEVNPYFKEVAKNRGFFSENLMREIAKNGSIQDIDGIPDDVKKIFITAHDIAPGWHIRMQAAYQKFVDNAVSKTVNLPHIATPEQVKEVYNLAYELGCKGVTIYRDGSKRTQVLNIGSVGKEKIKADPNLIEDLKLRLDGEFFTVDSEYAGGCPTCGV
;
A
#
# COMPACT_ATOMS: atom_id res chain seq x y z
N ILE A 1 5.33 -14.75 26.00
CA ILE A 1 5.70 -14.28 24.63
C ILE A 1 6.10 -12.81 24.60
N VAL A 2 5.26 -11.85 25.02
CA VAL A 2 5.56 -10.40 24.93
C VAL A 2 6.80 -9.99 25.73
N ARG A 3 6.86 -10.28 27.04
CA ARG A 3 8.02 -9.92 27.89
C ARG A 3 9.33 -10.58 27.45
N ALA A 4 9.23 -11.78 26.87
CA ALA A 4 10.38 -12.58 26.45
C ALA A 4 11.05 -12.09 25.15
N ASN A 5 10.28 -11.48 24.25
CA ASN A 5 10.77 -11.06 22.93
C ASN A 5 10.72 -9.55 22.69
N ARG A 6 9.89 -8.82 23.45
CA ARG A 6 9.73 -7.36 23.34
C ARG A 6 9.45 -6.88 21.91
N LYS A 7 8.70 -7.66 21.13
CA LYS A 7 8.36 -7.34 19.74
C LYS A 7 7.58 -6.02 19.68
N ILE A 8 8.01 -5.14 18.80
CA ILE A 8 7.30 -3.90 18.43
C ILE A 8 7.17 -3.82 16.91
N GLY A 9 6.43 -2.81 16.44
CA GLY A 9 6.20 -2.56 15.03
C GLY A 9 6.03 -1.07 14.75
N LEU A 10 7.14 -0.41 14.43
CA LEU A 10 7.18 0.93 13.88
C LEU A 10 6.84 0.88 12.39
N GLY A 11 5.85 1.67 11.99
CA GLY A 11 5.42 1.82 10.61
C GLY A 11 5.36 3.27 10.17
N VAL A 12 4.73 3.50 9.02
CA VAL A 12 4.51 4.84 8.44
C VAL A 12 3.05 5.05 8.07
N MET A 13 2.67 6.30 7.88
CA MET A 13 1.46 6.74 7.17
C MET A 13 1.80 8.02 6.38
N GLY A 14 0.95 8.40 5.44
CA GLY A 14 1.13 9.63 4.67
C GLY A 14 2.03 9.51 3.44
N PHE A 15 2.32 8.28 2.99
CA PHE A 15 3.27 8.08 1.89
C PHE A 15 2.76 8.67 0.56
N ALA A 16 1.48 8.52 0.22
CA ALA A 16 0.95 9.10 -1.02
C ALA A 16 0.99 10.64 -1.01
N ASP A 17 0.69 11.26 0.13
CA ASP A 17 0.79 12.72 0.27
C ASP A 17 2.22 13.23 0.17
N MET A 18 3.19 12.46 0.68
CA MET A 18 4.61 12.77 0.53
C MET A 18 5.02 12.73 -0.94
N LEU A 19 4.63 11.69 -1.68
CA LEU A 19 4.90 11.60 -3.12
C LEU A 19 4.27 12.75 -3.91
N ILE A 20 3.03 13.13 -3.58
CA ILE A 20 2.35 14.28 -4.19
C ILE A 20 3.14 15.56 -3.97
N GLN A 21 3.60 15.82 -2.74
CA GLN A 21 4.40 17.00 -2.42
C GLN A 21 5.76 17.01 -3.14
N LEU A 22 6.33 15.83 -3.38
CA LEU A 22 7.56 15.68 -4.17
C LEU A 22 7.30 15.70 -5.69
N SER A 23 6.04 15.77 -6.14
CA SER A 23 5.65 15.64 -7.55
C SER A 23 6.12 14.33 -8.18
N ILE A 24 6.03 13.22 -7.43
CA ILE A 24 6.38 11.88 -7.88
C ILE A 24 5.08 11.07 -8.09
N PRO A 25 4.81 10.55 -9.31
CA PRO A 25 3.68 9.63 -9.55
C PRO A 25 3.82 8.34 -8.74
N TYR A 26 2.76 7.89 -8.08
CA TYR A 26 2.81 6.68 -7.24
C TYR A 26 3.21 5.41 -8.02
N ASN A 27 2.76 5.30 -9.28
CA ASN A 27 3.05 4.20 -10.20
C ASN A 27 4.34 4.43 -11.00
N SER A 28 5.43 4.79 -10.33
CA SER A 28 6.72 5.03 -10.97
C SER A 28 7.87 4.33 -10.23
N ASN A 29 8.98 4.07 -10.94
CA ASN A 29 10.19 3.53 -10.31
C ASN A 29 10.74 4.48 -9.24
N GLU A 30 10.67 5.79 -9.49
CA GLU A 30 11.09 6.81 -8.54
C GLU A 30 10.30 6.73 -7.22
N ALA A 31 8.98 6.48 -7.28
CA ALA A 31 8.17 6.25 -6.09
C ALA A 31 8.59 4.97 -5.35
N VAL A 32 8.86 3.87 -6.06
CA VAL A 32 9.31 2.60 -5.48
C VAL A 32 10.66 2.78 -4.77
N GLU A 33 11.62 3.44 -5.41
CA GLU A 33 12.93 3.78 -4.84
C GLU A 33 12.79 4.71 -3.63
N THR A 34 11.91 5.70 -3.69
CA THR A 34 11.61 6.61 -2.57
C THR A 34 11.05 5.84 -1.38
N GLY A 35 10.10 4.92 -1.61
CA GLY A 35 9.55 4.06 -0.56
C GLY A 35 10.62 3.17 0.08
N GLU A 36 11.51 2.63 -0.74
CA GLU A 36 12.66 1.84 -0.30
C GLU A 36 13.60 2.66 0.60
N HIS A 37 13.98 3.87 0.17
CA HIS A 37 14.83 4.77 0.95
C HIS A 37 14.22 5.16 2.29
N VAL A 38 12.93 5.51 2.31
CA VAL A 38 12.22 5.85 3.54
C VAL A 38 12.22 4.69 4.53
N MET A 39 11.84 3.48 4.06
CA MET A 39 11.75 2.33 4.96
C MET A 39 13.12 1.85 5.42
N LYS A 40 14.13 1.92 4.55
CA LYS A 40 15.53 1.64 4.91
C LYS A 40 16.00 2.55 6.03
N PHE A 41 15.81 3.87 5.89
CA PHE A 41 16.19 4.85 6.91
C PHE A 41 15.53 4.55 8.26
N ILE A 42 14.22 4.27 8.26
CA ILE A 42 13.47 3.92 9.48
C ILE A 42 13.99 2.63 10.10
N SER A 43 14.25 1.60 9.30
CA SER A 43 14.76 0.31 9.77
C SER A 43 16.14 0.44 10.41
N GLU A 44 17.04 1.20 9.78
CA GLU A 44 18.40 1.46 10.29
C GLU A 44 18.34 2.22 11.61
N LYS A 45 17.54 3.28 11.70
CA LYS A 45 17.40 4.08 12.92
C LYS A 45 16.71 3.32 14.05
N ALA A 46 15.71 2.49 13.74
CA ALA A 46 15.09 1.62 14.72
C ALA A 46 16.08 0.59 15.29
N LYS A 47 16.92 0.00 14.43
CA LYS A 47 17.96 -0.97 14.85
C LYS A 47 19.04 -0.32 15.70
N GLU A 48 19.52 0.85 15.29
CA GLU A 48 20.46 1.67 16.08
C GLU A 48 19.89 1.92 17.48
N LYS A 49 18.65 2.41 17.56
CA LYS A 49 18.02 2.71 18.84
C LYS A 49 17.78 1.47 19.70
N SER A 50 17.44 0.34 19.09
CA SER A 50 17.24 -0.91 19.83
C SER A 50 18.55 -1.42 20.45
N LYS A 51 19.68 -1.26 19.75
CA LYS A 51 21.01 -1.61 20.28
C LYS A 51 21.40 -0.72 21.47
N GLU A 52 21.20 0.60 21.37
CA GLU A 52 21.42 1.52 22.49
C GLU A 52 20.59 1.13 23.73
N LEU A 53 19.29 0.86 23.53
CA LEU A 53 18.41 0.46 24.62
C LEU A 53 18.78 -0.91 25.21
N ALA A 54 19.45 -1.78 24.44
CA ALA A 54 19.94 -3.04 24.95
C ALA A 54 21.12 -2.84 25.90
N GLN A 55 22.00 -1.87 25.63
CA GLN A 55 23.11 -1.51 26.51
C GLN A 55 22.60 -0.92 27.84
N GLU A 56 21.62 -0.03 27.78
CA GLU A 56 21.07 0.63 28.97
C GLU A 56 20.17 -0.31 29.79
N LYS A 57 19.34 -1.13 29.13
CA LYS A 57 18.23 -1.84 29.78
C LYS A 57 18.28 -3.36 29.66
N SER A 58 19.36 -3.93 29.10
CA SER A 58 19.54 -5.32 28.65
C SER A 58 18.78 -5.69 27.37
N SER A 59 19.23 -6.75 26.71
CA SER A 59 18.60 -7.35 25.52
C SER A 59 17.18 -7.89 25.80
N PHE A 60 16.46 -8.33 24.75
CA PHE A 60 15.27 -9.15 25.00
C PHE A 60 15.67 -10.53 25.57
N PRO A 61 14.90 -11.10 26.52
CA PRO A 61 15.30 -12.33 27.22
C PRO A 61 15.68 -13.53 26.34
N ASN A 62 15.01 -13.69 25.19
CA ASN A 62 15.26 -14.81 24.27
C ASN A 62 16.36 -14.53 23.22
N PHE A 63 17.23 -13.54 23.42
CA PHE A 63 18.23 -13.15 22.42
C PHE A 63 19.17 -14.29 22.01
N GLU A 64 19.67 -15.06 22.97
CA GLU A 64 20.57 -16.21 22.70
C GLU A 64 19.92 -17.32 21.85
N LEU A 65 18.59 -17.36 21.79
CA LEU A 65 17.83 -18.31 20.97
C LEU A 65 17.43 -17.74 19.60
N SER A 66 17.89 -16.53 19.27
CA SER A 66 17.46 -15.80 18.08
C SER A 66 18.48 -15.92 16.94
N ILE A 67 18.00 -15.67 15.72
CA ILE A 67 18.83 -15.55 14.52
C ILE A 67 19.93 -14.48 14.65
N PHE A 68 19.77 -13.51 15.56
CA PHE A 68 20.75 -12.46 15.78
C PHE A 68 21.96 -13.01 16.53
N ALA A 69 21.73 -13.79 17.60
CA ALA A 69 22.81 -14.45 18.34
C ALA A 69 23.54 -15.47 17.46
N GLU A 70 22.79 -16.25 16.66
CA GLU A 70 23.36 -17.21 15.70
C GLU A 70 24.30 -16.55 14.68
N LYS A 71 23.94 -15.35 14.21
CA LYS A 71 24.75 -14.56 13.26
C LYS A 71 25.89 -13.76 13.90
N GLY A 72 25.97 -13.74 15.24
CA GLY A 72 26.91 -12.89 15.97
C GLY A 72 26.58 -11.40 15.91
N ASP A 73 25.31 -11.04 15.68
CA ASP A 73 24.86 -9.65 15.70
C ASP A 73 24.94 -9.07 17.13
N PRO A 74 25.12 -7.74 17.28
CA PRO A 74 25.06 -7.10 18.59
C PRO A 74 23.69 -7.29 19.26
N ALA A 75 23.69 -7.36 20.59
CA ALA A 75 22.48 -7.44 21.40
C ALA A 75 21.49 -6.30 21.07
N GLN A 76 20.20 -6.64 21.00
CA GLN A 76 19.12 -5.71 20.66
C GLN A 76 18.02 -5.75 21.71
N ARG A 77 17.35 -4.62 21.95
CA ARG A 77 16.29 -4.55 22.97
C ARG A 77 15.03 -5.29 22.57
N ASN A 78 14.77 -5.41 21.26
CA ASN A 78 13.52 -5.93 20.72
C ASN A 78 13.81 -6.97 19.64
N ALA A 79 13.05 -8.06 19.60
CA ALA A 79 13.20 -9.11 18.58
C ALA A 79 12.68 -8.70 17.20
N THR A 80 11.75 -7.74 17.14
CA THR A 80 11.26 -7.12 15.90
C THR A 80 11.04 -5.64 16.16
N LEU A 81 11.24 -4.81 15.15
CA LEU A 81 11.20 -3.36 15.25
C LEU A 81 10.18 -2.74 14.33
N THR A 82 10.01 -3.27 13.13
CA THR A 82 9.28 -2.60 12.04
C THR A 82 8.11 -3.43 11.52
N THR A 83 7.04 -2.74 11.13
CA THR A 83 5.85 -3.32 10.48
C THR A 83 5.08 -2.21 9.77
N ILE A 84 4.50 -2.50 8.60
CA ILE A 84 3.51 -1.58 8.01
C ILE A 84 2.13 -2.09 8.37
N ALA A 85 1.49 -1.44 9.34
CA ALA A 85 0.14 -1.75 9.78
C ALA A 85 -0.89 -0.85 9.07
N PRO A 86 -2.18 -1.24 9.00
CA PRO A 86 -3.24 -0.34 8.60
C PRO A 86 -3.30 0.87 9.53
N THR A 87 -3.42 2.07 8.99
CA THR A 87 -3.48 3.30 9.78
C THR A 87 -4.82 4.04 9.62
N GLY A 88 -5.89 3.33 9.23
CA GLY A 88 -7.15 3.96 8.79
C GLY A 88 -7.71 5.04 9.72
N THR A 89 -7.80 4.80 11.03
CA THR A 89 -8.32 5.81 11.97
C THR A 89 -7.29 6.89 12.29
N ILE A 90 -6.02 6.53 12.50
CA ILE A 90 -4.98 7.48 12.92
C ILE A 90 -4.53 8.40 11.78
N SER A 91 -4.67 7.96 10.53
CA SER A 91 -4.39 8.80 9.36
C SER A 91 -5.44 9.88 9.17
N ILE A 92 -6.70 9.62 9.53
CA ILE A 92 -7.76 10.65 9.58
C ILE A 92 -7.43 11.71 10.65
N ILE A 93 -6.99 11.28 11.84
CA ILE A 93 -6.57 12.20 12.92
C ILE A 93 -5.40 13.09 12.46
N ALA A 94 -4.42 12.50 11.77
CA ALA A 94 -3.27 13.20 11.23
C ALA A 94 -3.55 13.93 9.91
N ASN A 95 -4.77 13.83 9.37
CA ASN A 95 -5.18 14.37 8.07
C ASN A 95 -4.23 14.00 6.92
N THR A 96 -3.93 12.71 6.80
CA THR A 96 -3.01 12.16 5.79
C THR A 96 -3.50 10.81 5.25
N SER A 97 -2.88 10.37 4.16
CA SER A 97 -3.09 9.08 3.50
C SER A 97 -2.72 7.90 4.41
N SER A 98 -3.42 6.79 4.26
CA SER A 98 -3.27 5.62 5.13
C SER A 98 -2.03 4.80 4.76
N GLY A 99 -1.16 4.53 5.73
CA GLY A 99 -0.04 3.62 5.57
C GLY A 99 0.85 3.99 4.38
N ILE A 100 1.07 3.00 3.53
CA ILE A 100 1.71 3.18 2.23
C ILE A 100 0.70 3.11 1.08
N GLU A 101 -0.61 3.22 1.35
CA GLU A 101 -1.64 3.12 0.33
C GLU A 101 -1.65 4.36 -0.59
N PRO A 102 -1.97 4.20 -1.88
CA PRO A 102 -2.29 5.33 -2.74
C PRO A 102 -3.57 6.03 -2.27
N LEU A 103 -3.87 7.20 -2.83
CA LEU A 103 -5.16 7.84 -2.60
C LEU A 103 -6.28 6.91 -3.07
N PHE A 104 -7.30 6.69 -2.24
CA PHE A 104 -8.47 5.93 -2.67
C PHE A 104 -9.39 6.77 -3.57
N ALA A 105 -9.58 8.04 -3.22
CA ALA A 105 -10.33 9.02 -3.99
C ALA A 105 -9.73 10.41 -3.76
N ILE A 106 -9.80 11.27 -4.77
CA ILE A 106 -9.35 12.67 -4.69
C ILE A 106 -10.44 13.55 -4.07
N ALA A 107 -11.69 13.28 -4.40
CA ALA A 107 -12.86 13.92 -3.81
C ALA A 107 -13.92 12.86 -3.49
N TYR A 108 -14.65 13.05 -2.40
CA TYR A 108 -15.79 12.20 -2.04
C TYR A 108 -16.87 13.02 -1.34
N ILE A 109 -18.11 12.55 -1.47
CA ILE A 109 -19.27 13.16 -0.83
C ILE A 109 -19.60 12.36 0.42
N ARG A 110 -19.59 13.03 1.56
CA ARG A 110 -20.03 12.48 2.85
C ARG A 110 -21.43 12.98 3.17
N ASN A 111 -22.36 12.05 3.41
CA ASN A 111 -23.65 12.38 3.98
C ASN A 111 -23.48 12.69 5.47
N VAL A 112 -23.70 13.94 5.85
CA VAL A 112 -23.82 14.35 7.25
C VAL A 112 -25.30 14.34 7.67
N MET A 113 -25.55 14.52 8.96
CA MET A 113 -26.92 14.60 9.51
C MET A 113 -27.74 15.64 8.72
N ASP A 114 -29.05 15.39 8.60
CA ASP A 114 -30.02 16.22 7.87
C ASP A 114 -29.90 16.21 6.33
N ASN A 115 -29.50 15.08 5.73
CA ASN A 115 -29.38 14.90 4.27
C ASN A 115 -28.47 15.95 3.59
N THR A 116 -27.57 16.59 4.34
CA THR A 116 -26.62 17.55 3.79
C THR A 116 -25.41 16.79 3.24
N GLU A 117 -25.10 17.00 1.96
CA GLU A 117 -23.93 16.46 1.30
C GLU A 117 -22.73 17.37 1.54
N LEU A 118 -21.70 16.87 2.24
CA LEU A 118 -20.43 17.58 2.39
C LEU A 118 -19.41 17.03 1.39
N MET A 119 -18.90 17.92 0.53
CA MET A 119 -17.81 17.58 -0.39
C MET A 119 -16.46 17.69 0.33
N GLU A 120 -15.76 16.57 0.45
CA GLU A 120 -14.38 16.52 0.93
C GLU A 120 -13.44 16.31 -0.27
N VAL A 121 -12.36 17.10 -0.32
CA VAL A 121 -11.37 17.07 -1.40
C VAL A 121 -9.99 16.99 -0.77
N ASN A 122 -9.10 16.19 -1.35
CA ASN A 122 -7.70 16.13 -0.95
C ASN A 122 -7.10 17.56 -0.91
N PRO A 123 -6.47 17.97 0.21
CA PRO A 123 -6.04 19.35 0.40
C PRO A 123 -4.99 19.79 -0.64
N TYR A 124 -4.06 18.91 -1.01
CA TYR A 124 -3.03 19.19 -2.00
C TYR A 124 -3.64 19.36 -3.40
N PHE A 125 -4.60 18.51 -3.78
CA PHE A 125 -5.30 18.66 -5.06
C PHE A 125 -6.07 19.98 -5.12
N LYS A 126 -6.79 20.32 -4.04
CA LYS A 126 -7.56 21.57 -3.94
C LYS A 126 -6.67 22.80 -4.08
N GLU A 127 -5.48 22.77 -3.48
CA GLU A 127 -4.50 23.84 -3.59
C GLU A 127 -3.99 23.98 -5.04
N VAL A 128 -3.55 22.87 -5.65
CA VAL A 128 -3.07 22.86 -7.04
C VAL A 128 -4.15 23.35 -8.00
N ALA A 129 -5.39 22.89 -7.83
CA ALA A 129 -6.52 23.29 -8.66
C ALA A 129 -6.83 24.79 -8.56
N LYS A 130 -6.75 25.35 -7.36
CA LYS A 130 -6.95 26.79 -7.15
C LYS A 130 -5.81 27.61 -7.75
N ASN A 131 -4.57 27.22 -7.48
CA ASN A 131 -3.38 27.93 -7.95
C ASN A 131 -3.27 27.93 -9.48
N ARG A 132 -3.75 26.86 -10.13
CA ARG A 132 -3.72 26.72 -11.59
C ARG A 132 -5.03 27.11 -12.27
N GLY A 133 -6.01 27.62 -11.53
CA GLY A 133 -7.22 28.23 -12.08
C GLY A 133 -8.25 27.25 -12.67
N PHE A 134 -8.16 25.94 -12.40
CA PHE A 134 -9.14 24.95 -12.87
C PHE A 134 -10.11 24.47 -11.77
N PHE A 135 -10.01 25.02 -10.56
CA PHE A 135 -10.92 24.68 -9.47
C PHE A 135 -12.35 25.17 -9.75
N SER A 136 -13.33 24.27 -9.70
CA SER A 136 -14.76 24.60 -9.64
C SER A 136 -15.53 23.57 -8.80
N GLU A 137 -16.63 23.97 -8.17
CA GLU A 137 -17.48 23.03 -7.42
C GLU A 137 -18.07 21.93 -8.32
N ASN A 138 -18.39 22.27 -9.57
CA ASN A 138 -18.88 21.31 -10.57
C ASN A 138 -17.81 20.26 -10.87
N LEU A 139 -16.55 20.67 -11.06
CA LEU A 139 -15.44 19.75 -11.25
C LEU A 139 -15.25 18.85 -10.02
N MET A 140 -15.29 19.39 -8.80
CA MET A 140 -15.15 18.54 -7.60
C MET A 140 -16.29 17.50 -7.49
N ARG A 141 -17.51 17.88 -7.86
CA ARG A 141 -18.66 16.95 -7.91
C ARG A 141 -18.51 15.90 -9.00
N GLU A 142 -17.93 16.27 -10.15
CA GLU A 142 -17.61 15.33 -11.22
C GLU A 142 -16.54 14.32 -10.79
N ILE A 143 -15.44 14.80 -10.18
CA ILE A 143 -14.38 13.95 -9.63
C ILE A 143 -14.93 12.97 -8.59
N ALA A 144 -15.78 13.46 -7.67
CA ALA A 144 -16.37 12.62 -6.63
C ALA A 144 -17.35 11.56 -7.17
N LYS A 145 -17.91 11.76 -8.38
CA LYS A 145 -18.77 10.77 -9.05
C LYS A 145 -17.97 9.78 -9.88
N ASN A 146 -16.98 10.27 -10.63
CA ASN A 146 -16.16 9.43 -11.52
C ASN A 146 -15.16 8.57 -10.72
N GLY A 147 -14.73 9.02 -9.55
CA GLY A 147 -13.73 8.35 -8.70
C GLY A 147 -12.28 8.49 -9.19
N SER A 148 -12.09 8.81 -10.47
CA SER A 148 -10.81 9.07 -11.12
C SER A 148 -10.82 10.41 -11.86
N ILE A 149 -9.64 11.02 -12.02
CA ILE A 149 -9.44 12.24 -12.78
C ILE A 149 -8.86 12.01 -14.18
N GLN A 150 -8.49 10.78 -14.52
CA GLN A 150 -7.72 10.50 -15.74
C GLN A 150 -8.50 10.89 -17.01
N ASP A 151 -9.81 10.62 -17.03
CA ASP A 151 -10.69 10.88 -18.18
C ASP A 151 -11.43 12.23 -18.13
N ILE A 152 -11.11 13.10 -17.16
CA ILE A 152 -11.82 14.38 -16.99
C ILE A 152 -11.11 15.48 -17.79
N ASP A 153 -11.86 16.17 -18.65
CA ASP A 153 -11.37 17.31 -19.41
C ASP A 153 -11.11 18.53 -18.52
N GLY A 154 -10.14 19.37 -18.90
CA GLY A 154 -9.81 20.60 -18.16
C GLY A 154 -8.87 20.41 -16.96
N ILE A 155 -8.49 19.18 -16.62
CA ILE A 155 -7.40 18.89 -15.67
C ILE A 155 -6.09 18.69 -16.46
N PRO A 156 -5.01 19.42 -16.14
CA PRO A 156 -3.72 19.24 -16.82
C PRO A 156 -3.13 17.83 -16.65
N ASP A 157 -2.49 17.30 -17.69
CA ASP A 157 -1.93 15.94 -17.70
C ASP A 157 -0.85 15.71 -16.64
N ASP A 158 -0.07 16.73 -16.30
CA ASP A 158 0.93 16.64 -15.23
C ASP A 158 0.25 16.47 -13.86
N VAL A 159 -0.89 17.13 -13.63
CA VAL A 159 -1.71 16.93 -12.43
C VAL A 159 -2.30 15.51 -12.42
N LYS A 160 -2.83 15.04 -13.55
CA LYS A 160 -3.37 13.68 -13.68
C LYS A 160 -2.36 12.60 -13.31
N LYS A 161 -1.09 12.77 -13.71
CA LYS A 161 0.01 11.86 -13.38
C LYS A 161 0.32 11.80 -11.88
N ILE A 162 0.24 12.93 -11.18
CA ILE A 162 0.55 12.99 -9.73
C ILE A 162 -0.61 12.48 -8.89
N PHE A 163 -1.84 12.90 -9.23
CA PHE A 163 -3.03 12.55 -8.48
C PHE A 163 -3.67 11.28 -9.05
N ILE A 164 -2.97 10.17 -8.88
CA ILE A 164 -3.42 8.84 -9.28
C ILE A 164 -4.11 8.14 -8.11
N THR A 165 -5.25 7.50 -8.36
CA THR A 165 -5.99 6.77 -7.32
C THR A 165 -5.67 5.28 -7.34
N ALA A 166 -6.06 4.58 -6.28
CA ALA A 166 -5.90 3.14 -6.14
C ALA A 166 -6.50 2.32 -7.30
N HIS A 167 -7.52 2.85 -7.97
CA HIS A 167 -8.18 2.21 -9.10
C HIS A 167 -7.51 2.49 -10.45
N ASP A 168 -6.67 3.52 -10.51
CA ASP A 168 -5.92 3.91 -11.70
C ASP A 168 -4.52 3.24 -11.74
N ILE A 169 -4.12 2.53 -10.68
CA ILE A 169 -2.79 1.93 -10.57
C ILE A 169 -2.85 0.46 -10.99
N ALA A 170 -1.97 0.08 -11.92
CA ALA A 170 -1.85 -1.32 -12.33
C ALA A 170 -1.41 -2.21 -11.15
N PRO A 171 -1.91 -3.46 -11.04
CA PRO A 171 -1.63 -4.34 -9.89
C PRO A 171 -0.14 -4.59 -9.64
N GLY A 172 0.68 -4.64 -10.72
CA GLY A 172 2.13 -4.78 -10.63
C GLY A 172 2.79 -3.67 -9.81
N TRP A 173 2.36 -2.41 -9.96
CA TRP A 173 2.88 -1.28 -9.17
C TRP A 173 2.53 -1.38 -7.69
N HIS A 174 1.33 -1.86 -7.34
CA HIS A 174 0.98 -2.13 -5.95
C HIS A 174 1.96 -3.10 -5.31
N ILE A 175 2.27 -4.20 -6.01
CA ILE A 175 3.18 -5.24 -5.51
C ILE A 175 4.63 -4.74 -5.45
N ARG A 176 5.12 -4.02 -6.47
CA ARG A 176 6.47 -3.43 -6.45
C ARG A 176 6.66 -2.49 -5.27
N MET A 177 5.68 -1.63 -5.00
CA MET A 177 5.70 -0.74 -3.85
C MET A 177 5.70 -1.53 -2.53
N GLN A 178 4.86 -2.56 -2.43
CA GLN A 178 4.85 -3.42 -1.24
C GLN A 178 6.20 -4.10 -1.01
N ALA A 179 6.81 -4.63 -2.07
CA ALA A 179 8.09 -5.31 -2.03
C ALA A 179 9.23 -4.37 -1.60
N ALA A 180 9.25 -3.13 -2.09
CA ALA A 180 10.23 -2.12 -1.68
C ALA A 180 10.23 -1.89 -0.16
N TYR A 181 9.06 -1.76 0.45
CA TYR A 181 8.93 -1.67 1.91
C TYR A 181 9.29 -3.00 2.60
N GLN A 182 8.89 -4.15 2.03
CA GLN A 182 9.09 -5.46 2.65
C GLN A 182 10.57 -5.78 2.90
N LYS A 183 11.48 -5.32 2.04
CA LYS A 183 12.95 -5.48 2.19
C LYS A 183 13.47 -5.00 3.55
N PHE A 184 12.85 -3.98 4.13
CA PHE A 184 13.32 -3.29 5.33
C PHE A 184 12.37 -3.47 6.53
N VAL A 185 11.37 -4.33 6.42
CA VAL A 185 10.37 -4.62 7.45
C VAL A 185 10.58 -6.01 8.06
N ASP A 186 10.66 -6.08 9.39
CA ASP A 186 10.87 -7.33 10.13
C ASP A 186 9.61 -8.23 10.09
N ASN A 187 8.43 -7.63 10.27
CA ASN A 187 7.14 -8.31 10.17
C ASN A 187 6.60 -8.22 8.73
N ALA A 188 5.29 -7.99 8.55
CA ALA A 188 4.64 -7.91 7.25
C ALA A 188 4.28 -6.47 6.83
N VAL A 189 3.96 -6.32 5.56
CA VAL A 189 3.43 -5.07 4.99
C VAL A 189 1.94 -5.24 4.71
N SER A 190 1.11 -4.44 5.36
CA SER A 190 -0.32 -4.37 5.08
C SER A 190 -0.58 -3.32 4.00
N LYS A 191 -0.59 -3.75 2.74
CA LYS A 191 -0.95 -2.94 1.58
C LYS A 191 -1.96 -3.71 0.72
N THR A 192 -2.93 -3.00 0.16
CA THR A 192 -3.97 -3.56 -0.69
C THR A 192 -3.58 -3.44 -2.16
N VAL A 193 -3.69 -4.56 -2.89
CA VAL A 193 -3.70 -4.59 -4.35
C VAL A 193 -5.16 -4.49 -4.79
N ASN A 194 -5.52 -3.36 -5.40
CA ASN A 194 -6.87 -3.18 -5.92
C ASN A 194 -6.94 -3.76 -7.33
N LEU A 195 -7.93 -4.60 -7.57
CA LEU A 195 -8.21 -5.19 -8.87
C LEU A 195 -9.56 -4.69 -9.37
N PRO A 196 -9.69 -4.42 -10.68
CA PRO A 196 -10.98 -4.06 -11.25
C PRO A 196 -11.97 -5.23 -11.14
N HIS A 197 -13.26 -4.92 -11.21
CA HIS A 197 -14.33 -5.94 -11.16
C HIS A 197 -14.17 -7.02 -12.23
N ILE A 198 -13.63 -6.66 -13.40
CA ILE A 198 -13.43 -7.55 -14.54
C ILE A 198 -12.22 -8.49 -14.37
N ALA A 199 -11.43 -8.36 -13.30
CA ALA A 199 -10.22 -9.13 -13.13
C ALA A 199 -10.51 -10.65 -13.03
N THR A 200 -9.74 -11.44 -13.77
CA THR A 200 -9.88 -12.90 -13.85
C THR A 200 -9.14 -13.62 -12.72
N PRO A 201 -9.47 -14.89 -12.42
CA PRO A 201 -8.70 -15.71 -11.49
C PRO A 201 -7.22 -15.83 -11.85
N GLU A 202 -6.88 -15.87 -13.14
CA GLU A 202 -5.50 -15.91 -13.63
C GLU A 202 -4.73 -14.65 -13.24
N GLN A 203 -5.35 -13.47 -13.35
CA GLN A 203 -4.74 -12.21 -12.96
C GLN A 203 -4.57 -12.11 -11.44
N VAL A 204 -5.49 -12.69 -10.67
CA VAL A 204 -5.32 -12.83 -9.21
C VAL A 204 -4.13 -13.74 -8.89
N LYS A 205 -3.98 -14.86 -9.60
CA LYS A 205 -2.83 -15.77 -9.46
C LYS A 205 -1.51 -15.06 -9.79
N GLU A 206 -1.47 -14.25 -10.84
CA GLU A 206 -0.29 -13.47 -11.22
C GLU A 206 0.14 -12.49 -10.11
N VAL A 207 -0.81 -11.86 -9.41
CA VAL A 207 -0.50 -11.00 -8.25
C VAL A 207 0.15 -11.80 -7.12
N TYR A 208 -0.34 -13.00 -6.80
CA TYR A 208 0.28 -13.88 -5.80
C TYR A 208 1.68 -14.34 -6.22
N ASN A 209 1.86 -14.73 -7.48
CA ASN A 209 3.15 -15.15 -8.03
C ASN A 209 4.17 -14.02 -7.95
N LEU A 210 3.82 -12.82 -8.42
CA LEU A 210 4.70 -11.66 -8.38
C LEU A 210 5.05 -11.28 -6.93
N ALA A 211 4.09 -11.34 -6.01
CA ALA A 211 4.35 -11.10 -4.60
C ALA A 211 5.36 -12.11 -4.03
N TYR A 212 5.21 -13.40 -4.36
CA TYR A 212 6.12 -14.46 -3.95
C TYR A 212 7.53 -14.24 -4.52
N GLU A 213 7.66 -13.97 -5.82
CA GLU A 213 8.93 -13.73 -6.51
C GLU A 213 9.70 -12.53 -5.93
N LEU A 214 8.98 -11.46 -5.57
CA LEU A 214 9.59 -10.27 -4.96
C LEU A 214 9.81 -10.40 -3.44
N GLY A 215 9.54 -11.57 -2.84
CA GLY A 215 9.80 -11.83 -1.42
C GLY A 215 8.81 -11.18 -0.46
N CYS A 216 7.59 -10.86 -0.92
CA CYS A 216 6.52 -10.40 -0.04
C CYS A 216 6.10 -11.50 0.94
N LYS A 217 5.97 -11.18 2.23
CA LYS A 217 5.56 -12.15 3.27
C LYS A 217 4.06 -12.45 3.29
N GLY A 218 3.29 -11.67 2.55
CA GLY A 218 1.85 -11.79 2.41
C GLY A 218 1.34 -10.78 1.39
N VAL A 219 0.09 -10.90 0.98
CA VAL A 219 -0.54 -9.95 0.05
C VAL A 219 -2.03 -9.86 0.37
N THR A 220 -2.58 -8.66 0.31
CA THR A 220 -4.02 -8.42 0.43
C THR A 220 -4.54 -7.99 -0.93
N ILE A 221 -5.48 -8.74 -1.49
CA ILE A 221 -6.11 -8.43 -2.77
C ILE A 221 -7.55 -8.01 -2.49
N TYR A 222 -7.96 -6.90 -3.10
CA TYR A 222 -9.34 -6.47 -3.14
C TYR A 222 -9.80 -6.33 -4.59
N ARG A 223 -10.64 -7.28 -5.04
CA ARG A 223 -11.34 -7.16 -6.31
C ARG A 223 -12.60 -6.34 -6.13
N ASP A 224 -12.77 -5.30 -6.95
CA ASP A 224 -13.95 -4.47 -6.89
C ASP A 224 -15.24 -5.30 -7.08
N GLY A 225 -16.28 -4.92 -6.34
CA GLY A 225 -17.56 -5.63 -6.26
C GLY A 225 -17.55 -6.96 -5.48
N SER A 226 -16.43 -7.36 -4.87
CA SER A 226 -16.37 -8.59 -4.07
C SER A 226 -17.10 -8.50 -2.72
N LYS A 227 -17.31 -7.29 -2.17
CA LYS A 227 -18.12 -7.05 -0.96
C LYS A 227 -19.44 -6.35 -1.31
N ARG A 228 -20.53 -6.78 -0.66
CA ARG A 228 -21.88 -6.21 -0.83
C ARG A 228 -22.01 -4.78 -0.29
N THR A 229 -21.22 -4.43 0.72
CA THR A 229 -21.17 -3.10 1.34
C THR A 229 -19.72 -2.64 1.37
N GLN A 230 -19.47 -1.48 0.77
CA GLN A 230 -18.15 -0.83 0.75
C GLN A 230 -18.16 0.31 1.78
N VAL A 231 -17.11 0.39 2.60
CA VAL A 231 -16.99 1.40 3.67
C VAL A 231 -16.64 2.78 3.08
N LEU A 232 -15.89 2.79 1.98
CA LEU A 232 -15.58 3.97 1.18
C LEU A 232 -16.44 3.92 -0.09
N ASN A 233 -17.73 4.22 0.03
CA ASN A 233 -18.54 4.47 -1.15
C ASN A 233 -18.10 5.83 -1.73
N ILE A 234 -17.41 5.79 -2.86
CA ILE A 234 -17.33 6.92 -3.78
C ILE A 234 -18.77 7.13 -4.28
N GLY A 235 -19.54 7.92 -3.55
CA GLY A 235 -20.92 8.29 -3.89
C GLY A 235 -21.92 7.14 -3.90
N SER A 236 -22.86 7.18 -2.96
CA SER A 236 -24.16 6.50 -3.04
C SER A 236 -25.08 7.10 -4.14
N VAL A 237 -24.52 7.49 -5.29
CA VAL A 237 -25.24 8.05 -6.43
C VAL A 237 -24.65 7.45 -7.71
N GLY A 238 -25.21 6.30 -8.12
CA GLY A 238 -24.89 5.65 -9.38
C GLY A 238 -24.24 4.28 -9.20
N LYS A 239 -24.98 3.23 -9.52
CA LYS A 239 -24.44 1.89 -9.80
C LYS A 239 -23.61 1.87 -11.10
N GLU A 240 -22.88 2.94 -11.40
CA GLU A 240 -22.03 2.97 -12.58
C GLU A 240 -20.64 2.49 -12.15
N LYS A 241 -20.32 1.31 -12.69
CA LYS A 241 -19.04 0.63 -12.51
C LYS A 241 -17.94 1.64 -12.80
N ILE A 242 -16.98 1.77 -11.89
CA ILE A 242 -15.68 2.40 -12.19
C ILE A 242 -15.22 1.79 -13.52
N LYS A 243 -15.06 2.61 -14.56
CA LYS A 243 -14.58 2.15 -15.86
C LYS A 243 -13.18 1.60 -15.64
N ALA A 244 -13.07 0.28 -15.58
CA ALA A 244 -11.79 -0.39 -15.55
C ALA A 244 -11.14 -0.20 -16.92
N ASP A 245 -9.99 0.46 -16.98
CA ASP A 245 -9.15 0.42 -18.18
C ASP A 245 -8.65 -1.03 -18.36
N PRO A 246 -9.03 -1.71 -19.45
CA PRO A 246 -8.59 -3.08 -19.72
C PRO A 246 -7.06 -3.22 -19.79
N ASN A 247 -6.35 -2.13 -20.10
CA ASN A 247 -4.89 -2.12 -20.24
C ASN A 247 -4.14 -2.02 -18.90
N LEU A 248 -4.81 -1.65 -17.80
CA LEU A 248 -4.22 -1.64 -16.45
C LEU A 248 -3.72 -3.01 -16.02
N ILE A 249 -4.16 -4.07 -16.71
CA ILE A 249 -3.83 -5.45 -16.37
C ILE A 249 -2.63 -5.97 -17.18
N GLU A 250 -2.21 -5.26 -18.23
CA GLU A 250 -1.08 -5.70 -19.07
C GLU A 250 0.29 -5.56 -18.39
N ASP A 251 0.40 -4.73 -17.35
CA ASP A 251 1.65 -4.46 -16.63
C ASP A 251 2.03 -5.54 -15.59
N LEU A 252 1.35 -6.69 -15.62
CA LEU A 252 1.72 -7.91 -14.88
C LEU A 252 2.77 -8.76 -15.61
N LYS A 253 3.13 -8.42 -16.85
CA LYS A 253 4.05 -9.17 -17.72
C LYS A 253 5.53 -9.05 -17.26
N LEU A 254 5.86 -9.56 -16.08
CA LEU A 254 7.14 -10.26 -15.89
C LEU A 254 6.94 -11.65 -16.50
N ARG A 255 7.62 -11.90 -17.62
CA ARG A 255 7.55 -13.15 -18.40
C ARG A 255 7.69 -14.38 -17.49
N LEU A 256 6.61 -15.15 -17.38
CA LEU A 256 6.58 -16.47 -16.76
C LEU A 256 7.08 -17.51 -17.77
N ASP A 257 8.39 -17.60 -17.96
CA ASP A 257 9.01 -18.75 -18.61
C ASP A 257 9.38 -19.77 -17.51
N GLY A 258 8.42 -20.61 -17.12
CA GLY A 258 8.65 -21.68 -16.15
C GLY A 258 7.44 -22.59 -15.97
N GLU A 259 7.67 -23.90 -15.93
CA GLU A 259 6.65 -24.89 -15.61
C GLU A 259 6.14 -24.71 -14.16
N PHE A 260 4.83 -24.64 -14.01
CA PHE A 260 4.18 -24.53 -12.70
C PHE A 260 3.99 -25.91 -12.07
N PHE A 261 4.34 -26.02 -10.79
CA PHE A 261 3.96 -27.16 -9.96
C PHE A 261 2.72 -26.79 -9.14
N THR A 262 1.66 -27.59 -9.25
CA THR A 262 0.49 -27.56 -8.37
C THR A 262 0.75 -28.42 -7.14
N VAL A 263 0.48 -27.89 -5.95
CA VAL A 263 0.45 -28.65 -4.70
C VAL A 263 -0.97 -28.79 -4.19
N ASP A 264 -1.27 -29.92 -3.56
CA ASP A 264 -2.60 -30.21 -3.02
C ASP A 264 -2.96 -29.25 -1.86
N SER A 265 -4.25 -29.04 -1.66
CA SER A 265 -4.82 -28.21 -0.59
C SER A 265 -4.43 -28.66 0.83
N GLU A 266 -3.98 -29.90 0.98
CA GLU A 266 -3.51 -30.48 2.24
C GLU A 266 -1.98 -30.42 2.42
N TYR A 267 -1.25 -29.72 1.54
CA TYR A 267 0.20 -29.68 1.59
C TYR A 267 0.75 -28.91 2.81
N ALA A 268 1.18 -29.65 3.83
CA ALA A 268 1.69 -29.11 5.10
C ALA A 268 3.17 -28.65 5.06
N GLY A 269 3.78 -28.55 3.88
CA GLY A 269 5.17 -28.12 3.70
C GLY A 269 6.17 -29.26 3.45
N GLY A 270 7.25 -28.90 2.75
CA GLY A 270 8.26 -29.77 2.13
C GLY A 270 8.65 -29.20 0.76
N CYS A 271 9.74 -29.63 0.14
CA CYS A 271 10.03 -29.27 -1.25
C CYS A 271 9.73 -30.48 -2.15
N PRO A 272 8.74 -30.42 -3.07
CA PRO A 272 8.35 -31.57 -3.90
C PRO A 272 9.45 -32.06 -4.86
N THR A 273 10.40 -31.18 -5.20
CA THR A 273 11.55 -31.45 -6.09
C THR A 273 12.82 -31.80 -5.34
N CYS A 274 12.82 -31.72 -4.00
CA CYS A 274 13.97 -32.00 -3.17
C CYS A 274 13.81 -33.39 -2.56
N GLY A 275 14.18 -34.44 -3.30
CA GLY A 275 14.10 -35.80 -2.80
C GLY A 275 15.05 -36.05 -1.63
N VAL A 276 14.46 -36.26 -0.44
CA VAL A 276 14.66 -37.46 0.39
C VAL A 276 13.29 -37.90 0.89
#